data_AF-A0A9N7UB30-F1
#
_entry.id   AF-A0A9N7UB30-F1
#
_cell.length_a   1.000
_cell.length_b   1.000
_cell.length_c   1.000
_cell.angle_alpha   90.00
_cell.angle_beta   90.00
_cell.angle_gamma   90.00
#
_symmetry.space_group_name_H-M   'P 1'
#
loop_
_entity.id
_entity.type
_entity.pdbx_description
1 polymer ?
#
loop_
_entity_poly.entity_id
_entity_poly.type
_entity_poly.pdbx_seq_one_letter_code
_entity_poly.pdbx_strand_id
1 'polypeptide(L)'
;MSWHGYVDNLMQDGSCQDCAIVGYTDGKYVWAAHAGGTFNNITSQEIDILIGKDRETFYTSGLTLGSKKCSVLRDSLLEDGDWTMDIRTKSGGGEPTYNVTVAKALKVLVFVMGKEAVHGGILNMKANSMAEYLRKVGY
;
A
#
# COMPACT_ATOMS: atom_id res chain seq x y z
N MET A 1 -5.59 9.12 -18.42
CA MET A 1 -5.72 7.75 -17.86
C MET A 1 -6.56 7.87 -16.60
N SER A 2 -7.58 7.04 -16.40
CA SER A 2 -8.37 7.05 -15.16
C SER A 2 -7.60 6.39 -14.02
N TRP A 3 -7.96 6.65 -12.77
CA TRP A 3 -7.34 5.99 -11.61
C TRP A 3 -7.50 4.46 -11.64
N HIS A 4 -8.62 3.97 -12.16
CA HIS A 4 -8.86 2.55 -12.37
C HIS A 4 -7.88 1.92 -13.37
N GLY A 5 -7.44 2.66 -14.40
CA GLY A 5 -6.43 2.15 -15.33
C GLY A 5 -5.08 1.81 -14.65
N TYR A 6 -4.71 2.54 -13.59
CA TYR A 6 -3.51 2.19 -12.80
C TYR A 6 -3.71 0.94 -11.95
N VAL A 7 -4.91 0.77 -11.37
CA VAL A 7 -5.29 -0.45 -10.64
C VAL A 7 -5.25 -1.67 -11.56
N ASP A 8 -5.83 -1.56 -12.76
CA ASP A 8 -5.82 -2.64 -13.75
C ASP A 8 -4.38 -3.01 -14.16
N ASN A 9 -3.52 -2.00 -14.36
CA ASN A 9 -2.11 -2.22 -14.68
C ASN A 9 -1.33 -2.92 -13.55
N LEU A 10 -1.58 -2.56 -12.29
CA LEU A 10 -0.95 -3.21 -11.13
C LEU A 10 -1.35 -4.68 -10.97
N MET A 11 -2.57 -5.03 -11.37
CA MET A 11 -3.12 -6.39 -11.30
C MET A 11 -2.77 -7.28 -12.52
N GLN A 12 -2.32 -6.68 -13.62
CA GLN A 12 -2.22 -7.32 -14.94
C GLN A 12 -1.33 -8.56 -14.99
N ASP A 13 -0.21 -8.59 -14.26
CA ASP A 13 0.73 -9.72 -14.26
C ASP A 13 0.30 -10.87 -13.33
N GLY A 14 -0.82 -10.70 -12.62
CA GLY A 14 -1.36 -11.71 -11.72
C GLY A 14 -0.57 -11.94 -10.44
N SER A 15 0.45 -11.14 -10.11
CA SER A 15 1.19 -11.26 -8.85
C SER A 15 0.40 -10.74 -7.65
N CYS A 16 -0.49 -9.78 -7.88
CA CYS A 16 -1.28 -9.12 -6.85
C CYS A 16 -2.66 -9.77 -6.71
N GLN A 17 -3.20 -9.76 -5.49
CA GLN A 17 -4.60 -10.08 -5.20
C GLN A 17 -5.42 -8.82 -4.88
N ASP A 18 -4.76 -7.74 -4.48
CA ASP A 18 -5.40 -6.46 -4.18
C ASP A 18 -4.43 -5.32 -4.49
N CYS A 19 -4.96 -4.16 -4.89
CA CYS A 19 -4.20 -2.93 -5.02
C CYS A 19 -5.11 -1.71 -4.94
N ALA A 20 -4.54 -0.56 -4.60
CA ALA A 20 -5.26 0.70 -4.52
C ALA A 20 -4.37 1.91 -4.77
N ILE A 21 -4.99 2.97 -5.28
CA ILE A 21 -4.45 4.32 -5.33
C ILE A 21 -5.25 5.17 -4.33
N VAL A 22 -4.57 5.70 -3.33
CA VAL A 22 -5.20 6.40 -2.20
C VAL A 22 -4.60 7.80 -2.09
N GLY A 23 -5.43 8.84 -2.15
CA GLY A 23 -4.96 10.20 -1.90
C GLY A 23 -4.62 10.38 -0.42
N TYR A 24 -3.56 11.13 -0.11
CA TYR A 24 -3.16 11.42 1.27
C TYR A 24 -3.04 12.93 1.60
N THR A 25 -3.19 13.80 0.60
CA THR A 25 -3.19 15.27 0.76
C THR A 25 -4.63 15.83 0.76
N ASP A 26 -5.01 16.64 -0.22
CA ASP A 26 -6.30 17.37 -0.28
C ASP A 26 -7.49 16.49 -0.69
N GLY A 27 -7.29 15.17 -0.75
CA GLY A 27 -8.29 14.17 -1.11
C GLY A 27 -8.02 12.85 -0.42
N LYS A 28 -8.07 12.86 0.92
CA LYS A 28 -7.70 11.72 1.79
C LYS A 28 -8.74 10.60 1.80
N TYR A 29 -8.81 9.86 0.70
CA TYR A 29 -9.70 8.72 0.49
C TYR A 29 -9.17 7.84 -0.65
N VAL A 30 -9.78 6.67 -0.85
CA VAL A 30 -9.45 5.74 -1.93
C VAL A 30 -9.92 6.29 -3.28
N TRP A 31 -8.99 6.62 -4.18
CA TRP A 31 -9.31 7.16 -5.51
C TRP A 31 -9.67 6.06 -6.52
N ALA A 32 -9.03 4.90 -6.40
CA ALA A 32 -9.40 3.67 -7.07
C ALA A 32 -8.81 2.47 -6.31
N ALA A 33 -9.48 1.33 -6.35
CA ALA A 33 -8.99 0.08 -5.77
C ALA A 33 -9.55 -1.11 -6.54
N HIS A 34 -8.91 -2.26 -6.37
CA HIS A 34 -9.39 -3.52 -6.94
C HIS A 34 -10.74 -3.89 -6.32
N ALA A 35 -11.75 -4.17 -7.14
CA ALA A 35 -13.11 -4.44 -6.65
C ALA A 35 -13.15 -5.63 -5.69
N GLY A 36 -13.82 -5.46 -4.54
CA GLY A 36 -13.92 -6.50 -3.50
C GLY A 36 -12.64 -6.70 -2.67
N GLY A 37 -11.58 -5.96 -2.96
CA GLY A 37 -10.35 -5.93 -2.17
C GLY A 37 -10.50 -5.27 -0.79
N THR A 38 -9.59 -5.63 0.11
CA THR A 38 -9.45 -5.03 1.45
C THR A 38 -9.21 -3.52 1.35
N PHE A 39 -8.40 -3.08 0.38
CA PHE A 39 -7.97 -1.69 0.28
C PHE A 39 -9.08 -0.71 -0.09
N ASN A 40 -10.25 -1.18 -0.58
CA ASN A 40 -11.43 -0.32 -0.75
C ASN A 40 -11.91 0.32 0.56
N ASN A 41 -11.61 -0.33 1.69
CA ASN A 41 -12.10 0.06 3.00
C ASN A 41 -11.08 0.89 3.80
N ILE A 42 -9.98 1.32 3.17
CA ILE A 42 -8.98 2.16 3.84
C ILE A 42 -9.63 3.47 4.30
N THR A 43 -9.47 3.78 5.58
CA THR A 43 -10.06 4.98 6.19
C THR A 43 -9.08 6.16 6.17
N SER A 44 -9.60 7.37 6.34
CA SER A 44 -8.78 8.56 6.52
C SER A 44 -7.86 8.45 7.74
N GLN A 45 -8.32 7.81 8.83
CA GLN A 45 -7.49 7.58 10.01
C GLN A 45 -6.31 6.63 9.72
N GLU A 46 -6.54 5.56 8.96
CA GLU A 46 -5.45 4.66 8.55
C GLU A 46 -4.43 5.38 7.65
N ILE A 47 -4.89 6.27 6.77
CA ILE A 47 -4.00 7.10 5.95
C ILE A 47 -3.18 8.04 6.83
N ASP A 48 -3.81 8.69 7.81
CA ASP A 48 -3.14 9.59 8.76
C ASP A 48 -2.06 8.89 9.57
N ILE A 49 -2.33 7.66 10.00
CA ILE A 49 -1.34 6.82 10.67
C ILE A 49 -0.16 6.57 9.72
N LEU A 50 -0.41 6.13 8.48
CA LEU A 50 0.65 5.82 7.51
C LEU A 50 1.57 7.00 7.18
N ILE A 51 1.03 8.22 7.07
CA ILE A 51 1.83 9.43 6.81
C ILE A 51 2.26 10.16 8.09
N GLY A 52 1.92 9.61 9.25
CA GLY A 52 2.20 10.19 10.55
C GLY A 52 3.69 10.21 10.89
N LYS A 53 4.06 11.10 11.82
CA LYS A 53 5.44 11.26 12.30
C LYS A 53 5.90 10.14 13.23
N ASP A 54 4.97 9.48 13.91
CA ASP A 54 5.29 8.34 14.77
C ASP A 54 5.53 7.10 13.91
N ARG A 55 6.80 6.69 13.83
CA ARG A 55 7.24 5.52 13.06
C ARG A 55 7.59 4.33 13.95
N GLU A 56 7.78 4.55 15.25
CA GLU A 56 8.24 3.52 16.18
C GLU A 56 7.09 2.62 16.63
N THR A 57 5.90 3.20 16.84
CA THR A 57 4.71 2.46 17.27
C THR A 57 4.29 1.37 16.27
N PHE A 58 4.67 1.50 15.00
CA PHE A 58 4.40 0.48 13.99
C PHE A 58 5.06 -0.86 14.28
N TYR A 59 6.26 -0.85 14.85
CA TYR A 59 7.01 -2.08 15.14
C TYR A 59 6.46 -2.80 16.37
N THR A 60 5.86 -2.06 17.32
CA THR A 60 5.33 -2.63 18.56
C THR A 60 3.85 -3.03 18.44
N SER A 61 3.03 -2.18 17.83
CA SER A 61 1.57 -2.34 17.78
C SER A 61 1.05 -2.77 16.40
N GLY A 62 1.87 -2.64 15.36
CA GLY A 62 1.42 -2.82 13.97
C GLY A 62 0.49 -1.68 13.52
N LEU A 63 -0.24 -1.95 12.45
CA LEU A 63 -1.25 -1.04 11.91
C LEU A 63 -2.40 -1.83 11.29
N THR A 64 -3.45 -1.13 10.86
CA THR A 64 -4.53 -1.72 10.06
C THR A 64 -4.60 -1.10 8.68
N LEU A 65 -4.93 -1.91 7.68
CA LEU A 65 -5.26 -1.47 6.32
C LEU A 65 -6.62 -2.03 5.96
N GLY A 66 -7.63 -1.18 5.79
CA GLY A 66 -9.00 -1.62 5.51
C GLY A 66 -9.53 -2.58 6.58
N SER A 67 -9.24 -2.30 7.86
CA SER A 67 -9.54 -3.17 9.01
C SER A 67 -8.73 -4.49 9.10
N LYS A 68 -7.85 -4.81 8.14
CA LYS A 68 -6.95 -5.97 8.25
C LYS A 68 -5.74 -5.59 9.09
N LYS A 69 -5.49 -6.35 10.17
CA LYS A 69 -4.30 -6.16 11.03
C LYS A 69 -3.03 -6.54 10.27
N CYS A 70 -1.99 -5.75 10.45
CA CYS A 70 -0.71 -5.87 9.75
C CYS A 70 0.48 -5.67 10.70
N SER A 71 1.62 -6.25 10.34
CA SER A 71 2.95 -5.98 10.91
C SER A 71 3.79 -5.22 9.91
N VAL A 72 4.49 -4.18 10.34
CA VAL A 72 5.51 -3.51 9.51
C VAL A 72 6.79 -4.32 9.54
N LEU A 73 7.35 -4.59 8.36
CA LEU A 73 8.63 -5.29 8.18
C LEU A 73 9.78 -4.29 7.97
N ARG A 74 9.52 -3.25 7.17
CA ARG A 74 10.46 -2.18 6.85
C ARG A 74 9.68 -0.90 6.61
N ASP A 75 10.19 0.21 7.12
CA ASP A 75 9.62 1.52 6.92
C ASP A 75 10.66 2.52 6.43
N SER A 76 10.54 2.89 5.16
CA SER A 76 11.28 3.98 4.51
C SER A 76 10.31 4.92 3.78
N LEU A 77 9.02 4.97 4.20
CA LEU A 77 7.96 5.67 3.46
C LEU A 77 8.19 7.19 3.41
N LEU A 78 8.77 7.73 4.47
CA LEU A 78 9.07 9.15 4.62
C LEU A 78 10.56 9.46 4.39
N GLU A 79 11.37 8.45 4.04
CA GLU A 79 12.78 8.61 3.74
C GLU A 79 12.96 8.99 2.27
N ASP A 80 13.70 10.07 2.03
CA ASP A 80 14.01 10.53 0.67
C ASP A 80 14.92 9.52 -0.04
N GLY A 81 14.49 9.11 -1.23
CA GLY A 81 15.19 8.14 -2.07
C GLY A 81 14.49 6.78 -2.16
N ASP A 82 13.73 6.38 -1.13
CA ASP A 82 13.06 5.08 -1.07
C ASP A 82 11.54 5.21 -1.19
N TRP A 83 10.91 5.97 -0.28
CA TRP A 83 9.46 6.21 -0.24
C TRP A 83 8.59 4.94 -0.24
N THR A 84 9.10 3.82 0.30
CA THR A 84 8.33 2.58 0.43
C THR A 84 8.25 2.06 1.86
N MET A 85 7.20 1.31 2.15
CA MET A 85 7.01 0.55 3.38
C MET A 85 6.56 -0.85 3.04
N ASP A 86 7.23 -1.85 3.62
CA ASP A 86 6.90 -3.25 3.45
C ASP A 86 6.21 -3.77 4.71
N ILE A 87 5.09 -4.45 4.48
CA ILE A 87 4.11 -4.83 5.49
C ILE A 87 3.73 -6.30 5.25
N ARG A 88 3.35 -7.01 6.30
CA ARG A 88 2.74 -8.33 6.20
C ARG A 88 1.44 -8.40 6.96
N THR A 89 0.40 -8.96 6.37
CA THR A 89 -0.89 -9.15 7.06
C THR A 89 -0.73 -10.15 8.20
N LYS A 90 -1.49 -9.95 9.28
CA LYS A 90 -1.58 -10.88 10.41
C LYS A 90 -2.79 -11.79 10.22
N SER A 91 -2.66 -13.05 10.59
CA SER A 91 -3.78 -13.98 10.73
C SER A 91 -3.94 -14.41 12.19
N GLY A 92 -5.19 -14.57 12.64
CA GLY A 92 -5.50 -14.97 14.02
C GLY A 92 -5.70 -16.49 14.19
N GLY A 93 -5.88 -17.23 13.10
CA GLY A 93 -6.34 -18.63 13.13
C GLY A 93 -5.73 -19.51 12.03
N GLY A 94 -4.50 -19.23 11.58
CA GLY A 94 -3.80 -20.06 10.60
C GLY A 94 -4.13 -19.76 9.12
N GLU A 95 -4.93 -18.75 8.84
CA GLU A 95 -5.13 -18.26 7.46
C GLU A 95 -3.79 -17.80 6.83
N PRO A 96 -3.66 -17.90 5.50
CA PRO A 96 -2.50 -17.37 4.79
C PRO A 96 -2.28 -15.89 5.10
N THR A 97 -1.00 -15.51 5.20
CA THR A 97 -0.57 -14.11 5.34
C THR A 97 0.04 -13.64 4.04
N TYR A 98 -0.10 -12.36 3.76
CA TYR A 98 0.25 -11.77 2.48
C TYR A 98 1.21 -10.60 2.70
N ASN A 99 2.18 -10.49 1.79
CA ASN A 99 3.04 -9.33 1.72
C ASN A 99 2.28 -8.17 1.08
N VAL A 100 2.49 -6.99 1.64
CA VAL A 100 1.92 -5.73 1.18
C VAL A 100 3.06 -4.73 1.05
N THR A 101 3.10 -3.97 -0.03
CA THR A 101 3.95 -2.79 -0.12
C THR A 101 3.08 -1.55 -0.27
N VAL A 102 3.45 -0.50 0.45
CA VAL A 102 2.94 0.86 0.28
C VAL A 102 4.06 1.70 -0.29
N ALA A 103 3.83 2.37 -1.42
CA ALA A 103 4.77 3.32 -2.00
C ALA A 103 4.15 4.72 -2.06
N LYS A 104 4.93 5.74 -1.70
CA LYS A 104 4.47 7.13 -1.60
C LYS A 104 4.89 7.94 -2.83
N ALA A 105 3.90 8.60 -3.43
CA ALA A 105 4.09 9.62 -4.44
C ALA A 105 3.90 11.03 -3.84
N LEU A 106 3.66 12.07 -4.65
CA LEU A 106 3.52 13.45 -4.14
C LEU A 106 2.20 13.71 -3.43
N LYS A 107 1.13 13.05 -3.86
CA LYS A 107 -0.27 13.26 -3.41
C LYS A 107 -0.99 11.95 -3.15
N VAL A 108 -0.48 10.84 -3.67
CA VAL A 108 -1.07 9.50 -3.50
C VAL A 108 -0.13 8.47 -2.88
N LEU A 109 -0.71 7.45 -2.28
CA LEU A 109 -0.10 6.22 -1.83
C LEU A 109 -0.56 5.08 -2.77
N VAL A 110 0.39 4.27 -3.21
CA VAL A 110 0.16 3.07 -4.02
C VAL A 110 0.25 1.86 -3.11
N PHE A 111 -0.84 1.11 -3.02
CA PHE A 111 -0.91 -0.14 -2.26
C PHE A 111 -0.92 -1.33 -3.22
N VAL A 112 -0.12 -2.35 -2.91
CA VAL A 112 -0.16 -3.65 -3.57
C VAL A 112 -0.11 -4.76 -2.54
N MET A 113 -0.97 -5.76 -2.68
CA MET A 113 -0.96 -6.98 -1.88
C MET A 113 -0.70 -8.17 -2.81
N GLY A 114 0.34 -8.94 -2.54
CA GLY A 114 0.66 -10.13 -3.31
C GLY A 114 -0.28 -11.27 -3.02
N LYS A 115 -0.46 -12.19 -3.98
CA LYS A 115 -1.07 -13.50 -3.74
C LYS A 115 -0.24 -14.32 -2.75
N GLU A 116 -0.78 -15.45 -2.33
CA GLU A 116 -0.05 -16.42 -1.50
C GLU A 116 1.31 -16.77 -2.13
N ALA A 117 2.34 -16.86 -1.29
CA ALA A 117 3.73 -17.13 -1.66
C ALA A 117 4.44 -16.08 -2.55
N VAL A 118 3.80 -14.94 -2.88
CA VAL A 118 4.47 -13.88 -3.64
C VAL A 118 5.46 -13.11 -2.75
N HIS A 119 6.71 -13.04 -3.19
CA HIS A 119 7.80 -12.42 -2.44
C HIS A 119 7.65 -10.89 -2.36
N GLY A 120 7.88 -10.32 -1.17
CA GLY A 120 7.72 -8.88 -0.92
C GLY A 120 8.59 -7.99 -1.82
N GLY A 121 9.80 -8.41 -2.16
CA GLY A 121 10.67 -7.64 -3.06
C GLY A 121 10.09 -7.40 -4.46
N ILE A 122 9.29 -8.34 -4.99
CA ILE A 122 8.61 -8.18 -6.30
C ILE A 122 7.52 -7.11 -6.19
N LEU A 123 6.75 -7.15 -5.10
CA LEU A 123 5.71 -6.17 -4.80
C LEU A 123 6.30 -4.78 -4.57
N ASN A 124 7.43 -4.72 -3.88
CA ASN A 124 8.10 -3.48 -3.59
C ASN A 124 8.56 -2.76 -4.86
N MET A 125 9.27 -3.48 -5.73
CA MET A 125 9.70 -2.95 -7.02
C MET A 125 8.50 -2.46 -7.86
N LYS A 126 7.40 -3.23 -7.87
CA LYS A 126 6.18 -2.86 -8.60
C LYS A 126 5.54 -1.58 -8.05
N ALA A 127 5.33 -1.50 -6.74
CA ALA A 127 4.72 -0.33 -6.10
C ALA A 127 5.60 0.91 -6.28
N ASN A 128 6.91 0.78 -6.06
CA ASN A 128 7.85 1.88 -6.23
C ASN A 128 7.88 2.39 -7.67
N SER A 129 7.94 1.50 -8.66
CA SER A 129 7.94 1.89 -10.08
C SER A 129 6.69 2.70 -10.46
N MET A 130 5.51 2.29 -9.94
CA MET A 130 4.27 3.04 -10.14
C MET A 130 4.30 4.40 -9.44
N ALA A 131 4.76 4.45 -8.17
CA ALA A 131 4.88 5.70 -7.43
C ALA A 131 5.89 6.66 -8.08
N GLU A 132 7.02 6.17 -8.60
CA GLU A 132 7.99 6.96 -9.38
C GLU A 132 7.37 7.58 -10.62
N TYR A 133 6.59 6.80 -11.37
CA TYR A 133 5.85 7.32 -12.52
C TYR A 133 4.87 8.42 -12.09
N LEU A 134 4.07 8.18 -11.04
CA LEU A 134 3.10 9.15 -10.52
C LEU A 134 3.77 10.45 -10.07
N ARG A 135 4.93 10.36 -9.39
CA ARG A 135 5.74 11.53 -9.04
C ARG A 135 6.15 12.35 -10.27
N LYS A 136 6.60 11.67 -11.34
CA LYS A 136 6.99 12.33 -12.60
C LYS A 136 5.83 13.05 -13.28
N VAL A 137 4.61 12.53 -13.15
CA VAL A 137 3.40 13.16 -13.71
C VAL A 137 2.68 14.11 -12.73
N GLY A 138 3.29 14.42 -11.57
CA GLY A 138 2.81 15.45 -10.63
C GLY A 138 1.80 14.98 -9.58
N TYR A 139 1.71 13.67 -9.34
CA TYR A 139 0.84 13.01 -8.37
C TYR A 139 1.61 12.29 -7.27
#